data_AF-A0A967XVA7-F1
#
_entry.id   AF-A0A967XVA7-F1
#
_cell.length_a   1.000
_cell.length_b   1.000
_cell.length_c   1.000
_cell.angle_alpha   90.00
_cell.angle_beta   90.00
_cell.angle_gamma   90.00
#
_symmetry.space_group_name_H-M   'P 1'
#
loop_
_entity.id
_entity.type
_entity.pdbx_description
1 polymer ?
#
loop_
_entity_poly.entity_id
_entity_poly.type
_entity_poly.pdbx_seq_one_letter_code
_entity_poly.pdbx_strand_id
1 'polypeptide(L)'
;MEKISAFLNWASRVMGIALVVFYMIFVFTAHGIAYTSLMESIIWLVLLVILIIAWRWQGVGGILYLLLALLYIVMTLENLSALSLLITCGPLALTGLLFIMSKYIK
;
A
#
# COMPACT_ATOMS: atom_id res chain seq x y z
N MET A 1 13.00 15.09 19.55
CA MET A 1 11.91 14.14 19.27
C MET A 1 10.96 14.66 18.18
N GLU A 2 10.64 15.96 18.14
CA GLU A 2 9.82 16.58 17.07
C GLU A 2 10.25 16.28 15.63
N LYS A 3 11.55 16.28 15.33
CA LYS A 3 12.03 15.99 13.96
C LYS A 3 11.70 14.57 13.51
N ILE A 4 11.68 13.61 14.45
CA ILE A 4 11.39 12.20 14.16
C ILE A 4 9.90 11.99 13.91
N SER A 5 9.03 12.63 14.70
CA SER A 5 7.58 12.56 14.49
C SER A 5 7.15 13.24 13.20
N ALA A 6 7.76 14.38 12.86
CA ALA A 6 7.54 15.04 11.57
C ALA A 6 7.99 14.17 10.39
N PHE A 7 9.18 13.56 10.49
CA PHE A 7 9.71 12.68 9.46
C PHE A 7 8.82 11.44 9.24
N LEU A 8 8.38 10.76 10.30
CA LEU A 8 7.53 9.56 10.18
C LEU A 8 6.15 9.85 9.56
N ASN A 9 5.56 10.99 9.94
CA ASN A 9 4.30 11.47 9.37
C ASN A 9 4.44 11.75 7.86
N TRP A 10 5.57 12.29 7.42
CA TRP A 10 5.83 12.52 6.01
C TRP A 10 6.17 11.23 5.27
N ALA A 11 7.03 10.38 5.84
CA ALA A 11 7.44 9.11 5.27
C ALA A 11 6.24 8.20 4.99
N SER A 12 5.32 8.04 5.95
CA SER A 12 4.10 7.24 5.75
C SER A 12 3.25 7.71 4.56
N ARG A 13 3.07 9.02 4.41
CA ARG A 13 2.29 9.61 3.31
C ARG A 13 2.98 9.46 1.97
N VAL A 14 4.27 9.78 1.90
CA VAL A 14 5.06 9.64 0.68
C VAL A 14 5.09 8.19 0.22
N MET A 15 5.28 7.25 1.15
CA MET A 15 5.32 5.83 0.82
C MET A 15 3.97 5.31 0.32
N GLY A 16 2.86 5.74 0.95
CA GLY A 16 1.52 5.42 0.48
C GLY A 16 1.20 6.01 -0.90
N ILE A 17 1.57 7.26 -1.17
CA ILE A 17 1.41 7.87 -2.51
C ILE A 17 2.25 7.10 -3.53
N ALA A 18 3.52 6.84 -3.23
CA ALA A 18 4.43 6.12 -4.12
C ALA A 18 3.89 4.72 -4.46
N LEU A 19 3.30 4.02 -3.48
CA LEU A 19 2.68 2.72 -3.67
C LEU A 19 1.48 2.79 -4.63
N VAL A 20 0.57 3.75 -4.43
CA VAL A 20 -0.58 3.95 -5.32
C VAL A 20 -0.14 4.25 -6.75
N VAL A 21 0.82 5.17 -6.91
CA VAL A 21 1.37 5.53 -8.22
C VAL A 21 2.06 4.34 -8.89
N PHE A 22 2.83 3.57 -8.14
CA PHE A 22 3.47 2.35 -8.63
C PHE A 22 2.43 1.35 -9.18
N TYR A 23 1.38 1.04 -8.41
CA TYR A 23 0.34 0.11 -8.87
C TYR A 23 -0.47 0.66 -10.02
N MET A 24 -0.74 1.96 -10.05
CA MET A 24 -1.40 2.63 -11.17
C MET A 24 -0.58 2.42 -12.46
N ILE A 25 0.70 2.77 -12.45
CA ILE A 25 1.60 2.58 -13.59
C ILE A 25 1.69 1.10 -13.97
N PHE A 26 1.87 0.22 -12.99
CA PHE A 26 1.95 -1.22 -13.22
C PHE A 26 0.71 -1.74 -13.97
N VAL A 27 -0.50 -1.43 -13.51
CA VAL A 27 -1.75 -1.85 -14.17
C VAL A 27 -1.83 -1.32 -15.59
N PHE A 28 -1.53 -0.04 -15.82
CA PHE A 28 -1.54 0.56 -17.16
C PHE A 28 -0.51 -0.08 -18.10
N THR A 29 0.69 -0.37 -17.60
CA THR A 29 1.75 -1.00 -18.42
C THR A 29 1.47 -2.47 -18.71
N ALA A 30 0.87 -3.20 -17.76
CA ALA A 30 0.60 -4.63 -17.90
C ALA A 30 -0.64 -4.92 -18.74
N HIS A 31 -1.70 -4.11 -18.62
CA HIS A 31 -3.01 -4.36 -19.25
C HIS A 31 -3.38 -3.34 -20.33
N GLY A 32 -2.59 -2.28 -20.53
CA GLY A 32 -2.91 -1.21 -21.47
C GLY A 32 -4.13 -0.37 -21.07
N ILE A 33 -4.75 0.30 -22.05
CA ILE A 33 -5.89 1.22 -21.86
C ILE A 33 -7.22 0.57 -22.33
N ALA A 34 -7.27 -0.75 -22.42
CA ALA A 34 -8.45 -1.47 -22.92
C ALA A 34 -9.59 -1.45 -21.88
N TYR A 35 -10.83 -1.71 -22.32
CA TYR A 35 -11.99 -1.81 -21.42
C TYR A 35 -11.84 -2.93 -20.38
N THR A 36 -11.09 -3.99 -20.68
CA THR A 36 -10.77 -5.04 -19.72
C THR A 36 -9.99 -4.49 -18.53
N SER A 37 -9.08 -3.52 -18.78
CA SER A 37 -8.20 -2.84 -17.81
C SER A 37 -8.93 -2.09 -16.67
N LEU A 38 -10.26 -1.90 -16.78
CA LEU A 38 -11.09 -1.27 -15.76
C LEU A 38 -11.23 -2.16 -14.51
N MET A 39 -11.27 -3.48 -14.69
CA MET A 39 -11.38 -4.42 -13.57
C MET A 39 -10.07 -4.51 -12.80
N GLU A 40 -8.93 -4.49 -13.49
CA GLU A 40 -7.62 -4.48 -12.83
C GLU A 40 -7.29 -3.10 -12.22
N SER A 41 -7.93 -2.03 -12.71
CA SER A 41 -7.81 -0.69 -12.13
C SER A 41 -8.43 -0.56 -10.73
N ILE A 42 -9.30 -1.49 -10.33
CA ILE A 42 -9.86 -1.55 -8.98
C ILE A 42 -8.75 -1.62 -7.93
N ILE A 43 -7.62 -2.29 -8.23
CA ILE A 43 -6.54 -2.50 -7.26
C ILE A 43 -5.95 -1.16 -6.81
N TRP A 44 -5.52 -0.31 -7.75
CA TRP A 44 -4.92 0.98 -7.40
C TRP A 44 -5.95 1.96 -6.83
N LEU A 45 -7.22 1.85 -7.24
CA LEU A 45 -8.33 2.63 -6.65
C LEU A 45 -8.58 2.25 -5.19
N VAL A 46 -8.56 0.96 -4.86
CA VAL A 46 -8.69 0.49 -3.46
C VAL A 46 -7.52 1.01 -2.63
N LEU A 47 -6.29 0.94 -3.15
CA LEU A 47 -5.12 1.50 -2.46
C LEU A 47 -5.25 3.02 -2.26
N LEU A 48 -5.77 3.75 -3.24
CA LEU A 48 -6.02 5.19 -3.12
C LEU A 48 -7.06 5.50 -2.03
N VAL A 49 -8.15 4.75 -1.96
CA VAL A 49 -9.17 4.91 -0.90
C VAL A 49 -8.55 4.64 0.46
N ILE A 50 -7.75 3.58 0.60
CA ILE A 50 -7.07 3.25 1.85
C ILE A 50 -6.08 4.35 2.23
N LEU A 51 -5.34 4.92 1.27
CA LEU A 51 -4.45 6.05 1.50
C LEU A 51 -5.22 7.26 2.05
N ILE A 52 -6.35 7.62 1.46
CA ILE A 52 -7.20 8.72 1.92
C ILE A 52 -7.70 8.47 3.35
N ILE A 53 -8.15 7.25 3.65
CA ILE A 53 -8.55 6.85 5.00
C ILE A 53 -7.37 6.96 5.97
N ALA A 54 -6.19 6.48 5.57
CA ALA A 54 -4.97 6.48 6.38
C ALA A 54 -4.50 7.89 6.76
N TRP A 55 -4.75 8.89 5.92
CA TRP A 55 -4.37 10.28 6.22
C TRP A 55 -5.13 10.86 7.41
N ARG A 56 -6.40 10.49 7.56
CA ARG A 56 -7.24 10.92 8.69
C ARG A 56 -7.15 9.94 9.87
N TRP A 57 -7.10 8.64 9.57
CA TRP A 57 -7.11 7.54 10.55
C TRP A 57 -5.89 6.64 10.35
N GLN A 58 -4.72 7.13 10.77
CA GLN A 58 -3.42 6.45 10.57
C GLN A 58 -3.42 4.99 11.02
N GLY A 59 -4.00 4.69 12.19
CA GLY A 59 -4.10 3.31 12.68
C GLY A 59 -4.98 2.41 11.82
N VAL A 60 -6.13 2.91 11.37
CA VAL A 60 -7.06 2.13 10.53
C VAL A 60 -6.44 1.89 9.16
N GLY A 61 -5.88 2.92 8.54
CA GLY A 61 -5.18 2.80 7.27
C GLY A 61 -3.99 1.86 7.33
N GLY A 62 -3.21 1.92 8.42
CA GLY A 62 -2.08 1.00 8.62
C GLY A 62 -2.51 -0.47 8.73
N ILE A 63 -3.60 -0.74 9.48
CA ILE A 63 -4.18 -2.09 9.56
C ILE A 63 -4.70 -2.55 8.19
N LEU A 64 -5.38 -1.70 7.43
CA LEU A 64 -5.89 -2.04 6.10
C LEU A 64 -4.77 -2.42 5.13
N TYR A 65 -3.63 -1.71 5.15
CA TYR A 65 -2.46 -2.08 4.36
C TYR A 65 -1.86 -3.43 4.75
N LEU A 66 -1.77 -3.72 6.05
CA LEU A 66 -1.29 -5.02 6.54
C LEU A 66 -2.25 -6.17 6.16
N LEU A 67 -3.56 -5.94 6.27
CA LEU A 67 -4.57 -6.92 5.87
C LEU A 67 -4.51 -7.19 4.37
N LEU A 68 -4.30 -6.17 3.54
CA LEU A 68 -4.10 -6.36 2.10
C LEU A 68 -2.85 -7.20 1.78
N ALA A 69 -1.72 -6.91 2.45
CA ALA A 69 -0.50 -7.69 2.28
C ALA A 69 -0.72 -9.16 2.64
N LEU A 70 -1.41 -9.41 3.77
CA LEU A 70 -1.69 -10.76 4.25
C LEU A 70 -2.68 -11.49 3.35
N LEU A 71 -3.75 -10.81 2.92
CA LEU A 71 -4.71 -11.34 1.97
C LEU A 71 -4.02 -11.77 0.66
N TYR A 72 -3.16 -10.91 0.12
CA TYR A 72 -2.43 -11.23 -1.11
C TYR A 72 -1.51 -12.44 -0.93
N ILE A 73 -0.78 -12.53 0.19
CA ILE A 73 0.04 -13.70 0.51
C ILE A 73 -0.82 -14.96 0.53
N VAL A 74 -1.92 -14.97 1.29
CA VAL A 74 -2.79 -16.15 1.41
C VAL A 74 -3.35 -16.57 0.05
N MET A 75 -3.72 -15.62 -0.81
CA MET A 75 -4.26 -15.91 -2.15
C MET A 75 -3.22 -16.41 -3.15
N THR A 76 -1.93 -16.14 -2.94
CA THR A 76 -0.89 -16.36 -3.95
C THR A 76 0.29 -17.22 -3.48
N LEU A 77 0.26 -17.70 -2.22
CA LEU A 77 1.36 -18.40 -1.55
C LEU A 77 1.89 -19.61 -2.34
N GLU A 78 1.00 -20.36 -2.98
CA GLU A 78 1.36 -21.57 -3.73
C GLU A 78 1.78 -21.29 -5.18
N ASN A 79 1.47 -20.10 -5.70
CA ASN A 79 1.60 -19.76 -7.12
C ASN A 79 2.79 -18.84 -7.40
N LEU A 80 3.29 -18.12 -6.40
CA LEU A 80 4.33 -17.12 -6.57
C LEU A 80 5.60 -17.47 -5.80
N SER A 81 6.75 -17.08 -6.36
CA SER A 81 8.03 -17.19 -5.66
C SER A 81 8.04 -16.30 -4.41
N ALA A 82 8.83 -16.70 -3.41
CA ALA A 82 9.02 -15.89 -2.20
C ALA A 82 9.53 -14.46 -2.52
N LEU A 83 10.34 -14.31 -3.57
CA LEU A 83 10.83 -13.01 -4.03
C LEU A 83 9.69 -12.14 -4.57
N SER A 84 8.80 -12.71 -5.38
CA SER A 84 7.61 -12.01 -5.91
C SER A 84 6.69 -11.56 -4.79
N LEU A 85 6.47 -12.41 -3.78
CA LEU A 85 5.70 -12.06 -2.58
C LEU A 85 6.37 -10.93 -1.79
N LEU A 86 7.69 -10.97 -1.61
CA LEU A 86 8.42 -9.93 -0.89
C LEU A 86 8.35 -8.57 -1.61
N ILE A 87 8.53 -8.55 -2.93
CA ILE A 87 8.48 -7.31 -3.72
C ILE A 87 7.07 -6.69 -3.70
N THR A 88 6.04 -7.53 -3.67
CA THR A 88 4.65 -7.07 -3.72
C THR A 88 4.14 -6.68 -2.33
N CYS A 89 4.29 -7.57 -1.34
CA CYS A 89 3.76 -7.39 0.01
C CYS A 89 4.69 -6.60 0.93
N GLY A 90 5.99 -6.55 0.65
CA GLY A 90 6.97 -5.79 1.44
C GLY A 90 6.63 -4.30 1.50
N PRO A 91 6.43 -3.62 0.36
CA PRO A 91 6.02 -2.21 0.34
C PRO A 91 4.66 -1.95 0.99
N LEU A 92 3.68 -2.85 0.82
CA LEU A 92 2.37 -2.79 1.50
C LEU A 92 2.54 -2.85 3.02
N ALA A 93 3.28 -3.85 3.50
CA ALA A 93 3.50 -4.05 4.93
C ALA A 93 4.31 -2.91 5.55
N LEU A 94 5.37 -2.45 4.87
CA LEU A 94 6.18 -1.31 5.30
C LEU A 94 5.33 -0.04 5.42
N THR A 95 4.48 0.23 4.44
CA THR A 95 3.56 1.37 4.46
C THR A 95 2.58 1.26 5.63
N GLY A 96 2.02 0.07 5.87
CA GLY A 96 1.15 -0.21 7.01
C GLY A 96 1.83 0.05 8.35
N LEU A 97 3.06 -0.46 8.53
CA LEU A 97 3.87 -0.24 9.73
C LEU A 97 4.19 1.24 9.93
N LEU A 98 4.58 1.96 8.88
CA LEU A 98 4.85 3.41 8.96
C LEU A 98 3.64 4.19 9.45
N PHE A 99 2.44 3.87 8.95
CA PHE A 99 1.19 4.51 9.40
C PHE A 99 0.86 4.17 10.87
N ILE A 100 1.08 2.93 11.30
CA ILE A 100 0.87 2.51 12.69
C ILE A 100 1.87 3.23 13.62
N MET A 101 3.16 3.21 13.30
CA MET A 101 4.20 3.87 14.10
C MET A 101 3.97 5.39 14.17
N SER A 102 3.53 6.00 13.06
CA SER A 102 3.17 7.42 12.99
C SER A 102 2.03 7.79 13.95
N LYS A 103 1.10 6.86 14.25
CA LYS A 103 0.05 7.06 15.26
C LYS A 103 0.60 7.10 16.69
N TYR A 104 1.60 6.28 17.01
CA TYR A 104 2.14 6.15 18.38
C TYR A 104 3.21 7.18 18.73
N ILE A 105 3.90 7.74 17.72
CA ILE A 105 4.97 8.74 17.89
C ILE A 105 4.42 10.18 17.83
N LYS A 106 3.10 10.32 17.84
CA LYS A 106 2.37 11.58 17.86
C LYS A 106 2.10 12.02 19.30
#